data_AF-A0A9E4U8U5-F1
#
_entry.id   AF-A0A9E4U8U5-F1
#
_cell.length_a   1.000
_cell.length_b   1.000
_cell.length_c   1.000
_cell.angle_alpha   90.00
_cell.angle_beta   90.00
_cell.angle_gamma   90.00
#
_symmetry.space_group_name_H-M   'P 1'
#
loop_
_entity.id
_entity.type
_entity.pdbx_description
1 polymer ?
#
loop_
_entity_poly.entity_id
_entity_poly.type
_entity_poly.pdbx_seq_one_letter_code
_entity_poly.pdbx_strand_id
1 'polypeptide(L)'
;MRNRKLSDVRHGQKGITGLETAIILIAFVVVASVFAYTVLSAGIFSSEKGKEAIYEGLESARSSLVIVGSVVAKDTDSDKDVDQIIFTVANALAGEPIDLHITTDVDGDGLINDESNPEHTTIITYLDKSNLLGDLAWTKVQLGKGDDDDLLEVGEKFT
;
A
#
# COMPACT_ATOMS: atom_id res chain seq x y z
N MET A 1 44.99 75.78 14.51
CA MET A 1 45.11 74.30 14.60
C MET A 1 43.75 73.63 14.31
N ARG A 2 43.37 73.43 13.04
CA ARG A 2 42.18 72.64 12.66
C ARG A 2 42.23 72.47 11.15
N ASN A 3 42.38 71.24 10.65
CA ASN A 3 42.04 70.76 9.28
C ASN A 3 42.78 69.49 8.82
N ARG A 4 43.56 68.81 9.68
CA ARG A 4 44.17 67.50 9.31
C ARG A 4 43.26 66.28 9.43
N LYS A 5 42.05 66.40 9.97
CA LYS A 5 41.13 65.25 10.19
C LYS A 5 40.17 64.92 9.04
N LEU A 6 40.14 65.71 7.96
CA LEU A 6 39.19 65.52 6.84
C LEU A 6 39.78 64.75 5.64
N SER A 7 41.11 64.70 5.49
CA SER A 7 41.74 63.98 4.36
C SER A 7 41.77 62.46 4.52
N ASP A 8 41.65 61.97 5.76
CA ASP A 8 41.65 60.54 6.08
C ASP A 8 40.31 59.85 5.78
N VAL A 9 39.22 60.61 5.66
CA VAL A 9 37.87 60.06 5.38
C VAL A 9 37.73 59.65 3.91
N ARG A 10 38.55 60.20 2.99
CA ARG A 10 38.48 59.93 1.55
C ARG A 10 39.39 58.79 1.07
N HIS A 11 40.40 58.41 1.85
CA HIS A 11 41.33 57.32 1.48
C HIS A 11 40.77 55.91 1.76
N GLY A 12 39.62 55.78 2.42
CA GLY A 12 38.98 54.50 2.74
C GLY A 12 37.80 54.08 1.84
N GLN A 13 37.36 54.94 0.92
CA GLN A 13 36.19 54.64 0.08
C GLN A 13 36.61 53.85 -1.18
N LYS A 14 36.83 52.55 -1.04
CA LYS A 14 36.91 51.63 -2.19
C LYS A 14 35.52 51.53 -2.83
N GLY A 15 35.42 51.80 -4.14
CA GLY A 15 34.17 51.68 -4.89
C GLY A 15 33.77 50.21 -5.09
N ILE A 16 32.46 49.94 -5.10
CA ILE A 16 31.93 48.63 -5.49
C ILE A 16 32.21 48.42 -6.98
N THR A 17 32.84 47.30 -7.35
CA THR A 17 33.10 47.02 -8.77
C THR A 17 31.94 46.22 -9.36
N GLY A 18 31.64 46.46 -10.65
CA GLY A 18 30.60 45.72 -11.35
C GLY A 18 30.89 44.22 -11.46
N LEU A 19 32.18 43.84 -11.47
CA LEU A 19 32.62 42.46 -11.52
C LEU A 19 32.32 41.72 -10.21
N GLU A 20 32.57 42.34 -9.05
CA GLU A 20 32.20 41.77 -7.74
C GLU A 20 30.68 41.57 -7.64
N THR A 21 29.92 42.56 -8.11
CA THR A 21 28.45 42.50 -8.11
C THR A 21 27.93 41.41 -9.06
N ALA A 22 28.57 41.22 -10.22
CA ALA A 22 28.20 40.19 -11.19
C ALA A 22 28.43 38.77 -10.66
N ILE A 23 29.54 38.53 -9.95
CA ILE A 23 29.82 37.22 -9.32
C ILE A 23 28.76 36.90 -8.26
N ILE A 24 28.40 37.88 -7.42
CA ILE A 24 27.34 37.72 -6.41
C ILE A 24 25.99 37.41 -7.09
N LEU A 25 25.69 38.07 -8.21
CA LEU A 25 24.44 37.85 -8.95
C LEU A 25 24.36 36.44 -9.55
N ILE A 26 25.45 35.94 -10.14
CA ILE A 26 25.51 34.55 -10.63
C ILE A 26 25.34 33.56 -9.48
N ALA A 27 26.05 33.77 -8.36
CA ALA A 27 25.91 32.90 -7.20
C ALA A 27 24.48 32.88 -6.65
N PHE A 28 23.81 34.03 -6.59
CA PHE A 28 22.42 34.13 -6.14
C PHE A 28 21.46 33.39 -7.08
N VAL A 29 21.61 33.56 -8.39
CA VAL A 29 20.78 32.87 -9.39
C VAL A 29 20.98 31.36 -9.33
N VAL A 30 22.22 30.88 -9.14
CA VAL A 30 22.51 29.45 -9.03
C VAL A 30 21.90 28.85 -7.75
N VAL A 31 22.01 29.54 -6.61
CA VAL A 31 21.39 29.09 -5.37
C VAL A 31 19.86 29.05 -5.51
N ALA A 32 19.27 30.08 -6.12
CA ALA A 32 17.84 30.15 -6.37
C ALA A 32 17.36 29.04 -7.33
N SER A 33 18.13 28.72 -8.38
CA SER A 33 17.74 27.68 -9.34
C SER A 33 17.82 26.28 -8.74
N VAL A 34 18.87 25.98 -7.96
CA VAL A 34 18.98 24.70 -7.25
C VAL A 34 17.86 24.56 -6.22
N PHE A 35 17.55 25.62 -5.48
CA PHE A 35 16.44 25.62 -4.52
C PHE A 35 15.08 25.43 -5.22
N ALA A 36 14.84 26.10 -6.35
CA ALA A 36 13.60 25.93 -7.11
C ALA A 36 13.47 24.49 -7.64
N TYR A 37 14.56 23.90 -8.11
CA TYR A 37 14.57 22.52 -8.59
C TYR A 37 14.26 21.51 -7.47
N THR A 38 14.86 21.68 -6.28
CA THR A 38 14.61 20.77 -5.15
C THR A 38 13.17 20.89 -4.66
N VAL A 39 12.64 22.11 -4.55
CA VAL A 39 11.24 22.34 -4.17
C VAL A 39 10.27 21.75 -5.20
N LEU A 40 10.53 21.94 -6.49
CA LEU A 40 9.69 21.37 -7.54
C LEU A 40 9.73 19.84 -7.53
N SER A 41 10.92 19.25 -7.41
CA SER A 41 11.10 17.79 -7.36
C SER A 41 10.39 17.19 -6.15
N ALA A 42 10.55 17.80 -4.97
CA ALA A 42 9.86 17.38 -3.76
C ALA A 42 8.34 17.55 -3.87
N GLY A 43 7.87 18.61 -4.51
CA GLY A 43 6.45 18.87 -4.74
C GLY A 43 5.79 17.86 -5.69
N ILE A 44 6.48 17.51 -6.79
CA ILE A 44 6.01 16.47 -7.71
C ILE A 44 5.97 15.12 -6.99
N PHE A 45 7.05 14.73 -6.31
CA PHE A 45 7.11 13.48 -5.56
C PHE A 45 6.00 13.39 -4.49
N SER A 46 5.76 14.48 -3.76
CA SER A 46 4.67 14.53 -2.77
C SER A 46 3.30 14.40 -3.42
N SER A 47 3.10 14.95 -4.62
CA SER A 47 1.84 14.86 -5.36
C SER A 47 1.63 13.45 -5.91
N GLU A 48 2.68 12.81 -6.41
CA GLU A 48 2.66 11.41 -6.86
C GLU A 48 2.34 10.46 -5.70
N LYS A 49 3.02 10.63 -4.55
CA LYS A 49 2.74 9.85 -3.34
C LYS A 49 1.34 10.09 -2.79
N GLY A 50 0.85 11.33 -2.85
CA GLY A 50 -0.53 11.66 -2.48
C GLY A 50 -1.56 10.99 -3.40
N LYS A 51 -1.29 10.96 -4.71
CA LYS A 51 -2.12 10.25 -5.68
C LYS A 51 -2.16 8.74 -5.36
N GLU A 52 -0.99 8.11 -5.21
CA GLU A 52 -0.85 6.68 -4.88
C GLU A 52 -1.64 6.31 -3.62
N ALA A 53 -1.46 7.07 -2.53
CA ALA A 53 -2.18 6.84 -1.27
C ALA A 53 -3.72 6.96 -1.41
N ILE A 54 -4.21 7.85 -2.28
CA ILE A 54 -5.65 7.97 -2.55
C ILE A 54 -6.16 6.74 -3.32
N TYR A 55 -5.41 6.25 -4.31
CA TYR A 55 -5.80 5.05 -5.07
C TYR A 55 -5.77 3.81 -4.17
N GLU A 56 -4.69 3.59 -3.41
CA GLU A 56 -4.58 2.48 -2.46
C GLU A 56 -5.69 2.55 -1.39
N GLY A 57 -6.00 3.75 -0.88
CA GLY A 57 -7.09 3.94 0.08
C GLY A 57 -8.47 3.64 -0.51
N LEU A 58 -8.70 3.99 -1.78
CA LEU A 58 -9.94 3.68 -2.48
C LEU A 58 -10.06 2.18 -2.77
N GLU A 59 -8.97 1.56 -3.20
CA GLU A 59 -8.86 0.11 -3.43
C GLU A 59 -9.14 -0.66 -2.14
N SER A 60 -8.49 -0.32 -1.03
CA SER A 60 -8.75 -0.93 0.28
C SER A 60 -10.19 -0.73 0.74
N ALA A 61 -10.79 0.45 0.50
CA ALA A 61 -12.18 0.70 0.86
C ALA A 61 -13.20 -0.08 0.00
N ARG A 62 -12.82 -0.49 -1.22
CA ARG A 62 -13.67 -1.25 -2.15
C ARG A 62 -13.38 -2.75 -2.17
N SER A 63 -12.21 -3.16 -1.68
CA SER A 63 -11.79 -4.56 -1.55
C SER A 63 -12.47 -5.21 -0.35
N SER A 64 -13.78 -5.41 -0.47
CA SER A 64 -14.60 -6.07 0.55
C SER A 64 -15.20 -7.35 -0.02
N LEU A 65 -15.12 -8.42 0.78
CA LEU A 65 -15.76 -9.69 0.50
C LEU A 65 -17.16 -9.73 1.14
N VAL A 66 -18.13 -10.28 0.43
CA VAL A 66 -19.45 -10.58 0.98
C VAL A 66 -19.77 -12.06 0.83
N ILE A 67 -20.31 -12.66 1.88
CA ILE A 67 -20.85 -14.02 1.83
C ILE A 67 -22.20 -13.96 1.10
N VAL A 68 -22.34 -14.76 0.05
CA VAL A 68 -23.56 -14.84 -0.76
C VAL A 68 -24.21 -16.20 -0.53
N GLY A 69 -25.47 -16.18 -0.10
CA GLY A 69 -26.24 -17.40 0.11
C GLY A 69 -26.15 -17.92 1.53
N SER A 70 -26.12 -19.25 1.67
CA SER A 70 -26.14 -19.92 2.97
C SER A 70 -24.75 -20.44 3.34
N VAL A 71 -24.43 -20.38 4.63
CA VAL A 71 -23.28 -21.10 5.20
C VAL A 71 -23.76 -22.49 5.58
N VAL A 72 -23.07 -23.52 5.10
CA VAL A 72 -23.41 -24.92 5.31
C VAL A 72 -22.30 -25.58 6.13
N ALA A 73 -22.68 -26.16 7.27
CA ALA A 73 -21.81 -27.03 8.05
C ALA A 73 -22.07 -28.49 7.66
N LYS A 74 -21.01 -29.26 7.47
CA LYS A 74 -21.07 -30.66 7.09
C LYS A 74 -20.23 -31.50 8.05
N ASP A 75 -20.89 -32.50 8.62
CA ASP A 75 -20.28 -33.66 9.27
C ASP A 75 -19.99 -34.69 8.16
N THR A 76 -18.74 -35.10 8.06
CA THR A 76 -18.23 -36.05 7.08
C THR A 76 -18.07 -37.45 7.66
N ASP A 77 -18.23 -37.62 8.96
CA ASP A 77 -18.16 -38.91 9.63
C ASP A 77 -19.44 -39.23 10.45
N SER A 78 -19.32 -39.78 11.65
CA SER A 78 -20.45 -40.16 12.51
C SER A 78 -20.23 -39.80 13.97
N ASP A 79 -19.24 -38.95 14.26
CA ASP A 79 -18.94 -38.46 15.60
C ASP A 79 -19.89 -37.34 16.06
N LYS A 80 -20.66 -36.76 15.11
CA LYS A 80 -21.62 -35.66 15.28
C LYS A 80 -20.98 -34.29 15.46
N ASP A 81 -19.71 -34.17 15.14
CA ASP A 81 -18.97 -32.92 15.11
C ASP A 81 -18.95 -32.35 13.68
N VAL A 82 -18.61 -31.07 13.55
CA VAL A 82 -18.58 -30.40 12.25
C VAL A 82 -17.16 -30.47 11.71
N ASP A 83 -16.99 -31.16 10.58
CA ASP A 83 -15.69 -31.27 9.90
C ASP A 83 -15.44 -30.14 8.90
N GLN A 84 -16.50 -29.69 8.22
CA GLN A 84 -16.38 -28.78 7.08
C GLN A 84 -17.39 -27.65 7.14
N ILE A 85 -16.94 -26.43 6.84
CA ILE A 85 -17.78 -25.25 6.66
C ILE A 85 -17.65 -24.80 5.21
N ILE A 86 -18.78 -24.73 4.50
CA ILE A 86 -18.85 -24.38 3.08
C ILE A 86 -19.68 -23.11 2.96
N PHE A 87 -19.12 -22.09 2.31
CA PHE A 87 -19.80 -20.82 2.08
C PHE A 87 -19.32 -20.19 0.78
N THR A 88 -20.24 -19.53 0.07
CA THR A 88 -19.89 -18.84 -1.17
C THR A 88 -19.55 -17.38 -0.87
N VAL A 89 -18.46 -16.89 -1.44
CA VAL A 89 -18.06 -15.47 -1.39
C VAL A 89 -18.19 -14.81 -2.76
N ALA A 90 -18.47 -13.50 -2.74
CA ALA A 90 -18.45 -12.63 -3.90
C ALA A 90 -17.84 -11.27 -3.54
N ASN A 91 -17.41 -10.53 -4.56
CA ASN A 91 -16.94 -9.15 -4.39
C ASN A 91 -18.12 -8.23 -4.00
N ALA A 92 -17.98 -7.49 -2.89
CA ALA A 92 -19.11 -6.81 -2.24
C ALA A 92 -19.64 -5.57 -2.98
N LEU A 93 -18.92 -5.01 -3.96
CA LEU A 93 -19.39 -3.78 -4.62
C LEU A 93 -18.68 -3.45 -5.94
N ALA A 94 -18.51 -4.42 -6.83
CA ALA A 94 -17.71 -4.23 -8.05
C ALA A 94 -16.33 -3.60 -7.72
N GLY A 95 -15.72 -4.08 -6.63
CA GLY A 95 -14.44 -3.64 -6.13
C GLY A 95 -13.28 -4.22 -6.93
N GLU A 96 -12.06 -3.90 -6.51
CA GLU A 96 -10.86 -4.49 -7.10
C GLU A 96 -10.83 -6.01 -6.89
N PRO A 97 -10.13 -6.77 -7.75
CA PRO A 97 -9.97 -8.21 -7.61
C PRO A 97 -9.38 -8.58 -6.25
N ILE A 98 -9.91 -9.63 -5.63
CA ILE A 98 -9.44 -10.10 -4.32
C ILE A 98 -8.69 -11.42 -4.52
N ASP A 99 -7.42 -11.44 -4.11
CA ASP A 99 -6.56 -12.61 -4.25
C ASP A 99 -6.98 -13.75 -3.31
N LEU A 100 -7.43 -14.85 -3.91
CA LEU A 100 -7.78 -16.09 -3.22
C LEU A 100 -6.74 -17.19 -3.49
N HIS A 101 -5.49 -16.87 -3.81
CA HIS A 101 -4.45 -17.87 -3.96
C HIS A 101 -4.26 -18.69 -2.67
N ILE A 102 -4.15 -20.02 -2.82
CA ILE A 102 -4.04 -20.96 -1.70
C ILE A 102 -2.61 -21.50 -1.59
N THR A 103 -2.13 -21.62 -0.35
CA THR A 103 -0.96 -22.46 -0.07
C THR A 103 -1.43 -23.90 0.05
N THR A 104 -0.65 -24.84 -0.49
CA THR A 104 -0.94 -26.27 -0.32
C THR A 104 -0.53 -26.68 1.09
N ASP A 105 -1.48 -27.24 1.84
CA ASP A 105 -1.24 -27.96 3.09
C ASP A 105 -0.48 -29.26 2.77
N VAL A 106 0.81 -29.29 3.11
CA VAL A 106 1.76 -30.35 2.76
C VAL A 106 1.67 -31.52 3.73
N ASP A 107 1.39 -31.25 5.01
CA ASP A 107 1.35 -32.27 6.05
C ASP A 107 -0.06 -32.79 6.36
N GLY A 108 -1.08 -32.10 5.86
CA GLY A 108 -2.49 -32.47 5.93
C GLY A 108 -3.10 -32.27 7.32
N ASP A 109 -2.52 -31.39 8.14
CA ASP A 109 -2.97 -31.15 9.51
C ASP A 109 -4.16 -30.17 9.61
N GLY A 110 -4.52 -29.53 8.49
CA GLY A 110 -5.64 -28.59 8.40
C GLY A 110 -5.28 -27.15 8.79
N LEU A 111 -3.99 -26.82 8.94
CA LEU A 111 -3.46 -25.49 9.19
C LEU A 111 -2.48 -25.10 8.08
N ILE A 112 -2.36 -23.81 7.79
CA ILE A 112 -1.37 -23.27 6.84
C ILE A 112 -0.28 -22.46 7.58
N ASN A 113 -0.47 -22.21 8.87
CA ASN A 113 0.37 -21.31 9.65
C ASN A 113 1.82 -21.79 9.83
N ASP A 114 2.10 -23.07 9.65
CA ASP A 114 3.42 -23.69 9.80
C ASP A 114 4.07 -24.08 8.47
N GLU A 115 3.41 -23.75 7.36
CA GLU A 115 3.94 -24.03 6.03
C GLU A 115 5.22 -23.25 5.73
N SER A 116 6.17 -23.94 5.10
CA SER A 116 7.51 -23.38 4.87
C SER A 116 7.55 -22.26 3.84
N ASN A 117 6.53 -22.15 2.99
CA ASN A 117 6.38 -21.08 1.99
C ASN A 117 4.89 -20.69 1.84
N PRO A 118 4.35 -19.84 2.74
CA PRO A 118 2.99 -19.35 2.62
C PRO A 118 2.92 -18.33 1.48
N GLU A 119 2.28 -18.72 0.38
CA GLU A 119 2.02 -17.85 -0.77
C GLU A 119 0.60 -17.26 -0.73
N HIS A 120 -0.22 -17.66 0.27
CA HIS A 120 -1.59 -17.19 0.41
C HIS A 120 -1.64 -15.77 1.00
N THR A 121 -2.52 -14.94 0.45
CA THR A 121 -2.83 -13.61 0.99
C THR A 121 -4.07 -13.65 1.88
N THR A 122 -4.98 -14.60 1.63
CA THR A 122 -6.26 -14.73 2.33
C THR A 122 -6.13 -15.70 3.52
N ILE A 123 -6.39 -15.19 4.72
CA ILE A 123 -6.34 -15.95 5.97
C ILE A 123 -7.76 -16.21 6.47
N ILE A 124 -8.07 -17.48 6.77
CA ILE A 124 -9.33 -17.88 7.38
C ILE A 124 -9.05 -18.30 8.82
N THR A 125 -9.78 -17.70 9.77
CA THR A 125 -9.66 -18.00 11.20
C THR A 125 -11.00 -18.50 11.72
N TYR A 126 -10.97 -19.67 12.36
CA TYR A 126 -12.12 -20.24 13.02
C TYR A 126 -12.08 -19.89 14.51
N LEU A 127 -13.19 -19.36 15.02
CA LEU A 127 -13.36 -19.00 16.42
C LEU A 127 -14.66 -19.61 16.95
N ASP A 128 -14.53 -20.37 18.03
CA ASP A 128 -15.67 -20.80 18.85
C ASP A 128 -15.47 -20.39 20.31
N LYS A 129 -16.29 -20.95 21.22
CA LYS A 129 -16.26 -20.61 22.65
C LYS A 129 -14.95 -21.02 23.34
N SER A 130 -14.24 -22.03 22.83
CA SER A 130 -13.11 -22.68 23.48
C SER A 130 -11.85 -22.71 22.61
N ASN A 131 -12.00 -22.57 21.29
CA ASN A 131 -10.95 -22.72 20.30
C ASN A 131 -10.82 -21.46 19.44
N LEU A 132 -9.58 -21.09 19.16
CA LEU A 132 -9.21 -20.11 18.15
C LEU A 132 -8.15 -20.76 17.29
N LEU A 133 -8.56 -21.21 16.11
CA LEU A 133 -7.66 -21.78 15.11
C LEU A 133 -7.40 -20.69 14.08
N GLY A 134 -6.17 -20.22 14.03
CA GLY A 134 -5.72 -19.23 13.07
C GLY A 134 -5.21 -19.91 11.82
N ASP A 135 -5.53 -19.33 10.67
CA ASP A 135 -5.01 -19.72 9.37
C ASP A 135 -5.24 -21.21 9.04
N LEU A 136 -6.52 -21.57 8.95
CA LEU A 136 -6.93 -22.93 8.60
C LEU A 136 -6.64 -23.22 7.14
N ALA A 137 -6.40 -24.49 6.81
CA ALA A 137 -6.42 -24.97 5.45
C ALA A 137 -7.82 -24.82 4.84
N TRP A 138 -7.87 -24.24 3.64
CA TRP A 138 -9.12 -24.06 2.91
C TRP A 138 -8.93 -24.37 1.43
N THR A 139 -10.04 -24.70 0.79
CA THR A 139 -10.08 -24.98 -0.65
C THR A 139 -11.13 -24.07 -1.28
N LYS A 140 -11.01 -23.86 -2.58
CA LYS A 140 -11.96 -23.04 -3.33
C LYS A 140 -12.38 -23.73 -4.61
N VAL A 141 -13.62 -23.49 -5.00
CA VAL A 141 -14.20 -23.91 -6.27
C VAL A 141 -14.86 -22.70 -6.91
N GLN A 142 -14.40 -22.34 -8.11
CA GLN A 142 -14.98 -21.24 -8.87
C GLN A 142 -16.37 -21.64 -9.39
N LEU A 143 -17.35 -20.75 -9.22
CA LEU A 143 -18.72 -20.93 -9.65
C LEU A 143 -19.08 -19.91 -10.73
N GLY A 144 -19.19 -20.37 -11.98
CA GLY A 144 -19.75 -19.56 -13.08
C GLY A 144 -18.76 -19.34 -14.22
N LYS A 145 -18.70 -18.11 -14.73
CA LYS A 145 -17.84 -17.71 -15.86
C LYS A 145 -16.49 -17.19 -15.37
N GLY A 146 -15.80 -18.03 -14.63
CA GLY A 146 -14.41 -17.80 -14.29
C GLY A 146 -13.52 -17.74 -15.52
N ASP A 147 -12.40 -17.04 -15.40
CA ASP A 147 -11.32 -17.05 -16.39
C ASP A 147 -10.13 -17.94 -15.99
N ASP A 148 -10.36 -18.87 -15.06
CA ASP A 148 -9.40 -19.85 -14.51
C ASP A 148 -8.24 -19.22 -13.72
N ASP A 149 -8.41 -17.99 -13.22
CA ASP A 149 -7.48 -17.36 -12.29
C ASP A 149 -7.91 -17.49 -10.81
N ASP A 150 -7.03 -17.03 -9.92
CA ASP A 150 -7.22 -17.09 -8.48
C ASP A 150 -7.84 -15.81 -7.89
N LEU A 151 -8.32 -14.89 -8.74
CA LEU A 151 -8.79 -13.57 -8.35
C LEU A 151 -10.32 -13.52 -8.31
N LEU A 152 -10.87 -13.04 -7.20
CA LEU A 152 -12.31 -12.82 -7.09
C LEU A 152 -12.70 -11.46 -7.71
N GLU A 153 -13.16 -11.51 -8.95
CA GLU A 153 -13.57 -10.34 -9.71
C GLU A 153 -15.08 -10.04 -9.63
N VAL A 154 -15.48 -8.95 -10.29
CA VAL A 154 -16.85 -8.47 -10.32
C VAL A 154 -17.76 -9.45 -11.07
N GLY A 155 -18.70 -10.03 -10.34
CA GLY A 155 -19.67 -10.98 -10.91
C GLY A 155 -19.21 -12.44 -10.80
N GLU A 156 -18.01 -12.68 -10.31
CA GLU A 156 -17.52 -14.01 -9.95
C GLU A 156 -17.96 -14.44 -8.56
N LYS A 157 -17.95 -15.76 -8.36
CA LYS A 157 -18.30 -16.41 -7.10
C LYS A 157 -17.35 -17.56 -6.88
N PHE A 158 -16.84 -17.69 -5.66
CA PHE A 158 -16.04 -18.83 -5.22
C PHE A 158 -16.74 -19.48 -4.01
N THR A 159 -16.67 -20.81 -3.90
CA THR A 159 -17.23 -21.61 -2.78
C THR A 159 -16.16 -22.48 -2.17
#